data_AF-A0A7C5KYT4-F1
#
_entry.id   AF-A0A7C5KYT4-F1
#
_cell.length_a   1.000
_cell.length_b   1.000
_cell.length_c   1.000
_cell.angle_alpha   90.00
_cell.angle_beta   90.00
_cell.angle_gamma   90.00
#
_symmetry.space_group_name_H-M   'P 1'
#
loop_
_entity.id
_entity.type
_entity.pdbx_description
1 polymer ?
#
loop_
_entity_poly.entity_id
_entity_poly.type
_entity_poly.pdbx_seq_one_letter_code
_entity_poly.pdbx_strand_id
1 'polypeptide(L)' 'MGVFGELFNDMTGWLTVGVILFMLVMMGYLFSMFISKSAKKDE' A
#
# COMPACT_ATOMS: atom_id res chain seq x y z
N MET A 1 -9.37 -14.77 -26.56
CA MET A 1 -9.01 -13.99 -25.36
C MET A 1 -7.60 -14.39 -24.88
N GLY A 2 -6.55 -14.17 -25.68
CA GLY A 2 -5.16 -14.51 -25.30
C GLY A 2 -4.25 -13.28 -25.08
N VAL A 3 -4.52 -12.20 -25.81
CA VAL A 3 -3.66 -11.00 -25.85
C VAL A 3 -3.77 -10.07 -24.63
N PHE A 4 -4.90 -10.06 -23.90
CA PHE A 4 -5.01 -9.32 -22.64
C PHE A 4 -4.38 -10.08 -21.44
N GLY A 5 -4.17 -11.39 -21.57
CA GLY A 5 -3.56 -12.21 -20.54
C GLY A 5 -2.04 -12.08 -20.50
N GLU A 6 -1.39 -11.92 -21.66
CA GLU A 6 0.07 -11.75 -21.74
C GLU A 6 0.55 -10.34 -21.39
N LEU A 7 -0.23 -9.28 -21.64
CA LEU A 7 0.15 -7.90 -21.28
C LEU A 7 0.04 -7.60 -19.78
N PHE A 8 -0.82 -8.33 -19.08
CA PHE A 8 -0.89 -8.31 -17.61
C PHE A 8 0.09 -9.29 -16.96
N ASN A 9 0.78 -10.11 -17.75
CA ASN A 9 1.64 -11.17 -17.25
C ASN A 9 2.95 -10.58 -16.72
N ASP A 10 3.22 -10.86 -15.45
CA ASP A 10 4.31 -10.40 -14.59
C ASP A 10 4.38 -8.90 -14.24
N MET A 11 4.52 -7.96 -15.18
CA MET A 11 4.76 -6.55 -14.82
C MET A 11 3.57 -5.90 -14.10
N THR A 12 2.35 -6.13 -14.58
CA THR A 12 1.15 -5.55 -13.97
C THR A 12 0.77 -6.29 -12.68
N GLY A 13 1.07 -7.58 -12.58
CA GLY A 13 0.94 -8.35 -11.34
C GLY A 13 1.85 -7.81 -10.24
N TRP A 14 3.13 -7.61 -10.54
CA TRP A 14 4.11 -7.03 -9.61
C TRP A 14 3.78 -5.57 -9.27
N LEU A 15 3.31 -4.78 -10.23
CA LEU A 15 2.82 -3.42 -9.98
C LEU A 15 1.63 -3.44 -9.01
N THR A 16 0.68 -4.34 -9.21
CA THR A 16 -0.50 -4.48 -8.34
C THR A 16 -0.09 -4.86 -6.93
N VAL A 17 0.82 -5.83 -6.78
CA VAL A 17 1.37 -6.22 -5.47
C VAL A 17 2.10 -5.04 -4.82
N GLY A 18 2.88 -4.27 -5.59
CA GLY A 18 3.56 -3.07 -5.12
C GLY A 18 2.59 -1.99 -4.63
N VAL A 19 1.50 -1.74 -5.37
CA VAL A 19 0.45 -0.78 -4.99
C VAL A 19 -0.26 -1.22 -3.71
N ILE A 20 -0.57 -2.51 -3.57
CA ILE A 20 -1.21 -3.04 -2.36
C ILE A 20 -0.29 -2.91 -1.14
N LEU A 21 0.99 -3.28 -1.27
CA LEU A 21 1.97 -3.13 -0.20
C LEU A 21 2.16 -1.65 0.20
N PHE A 22 2.25 -0.76 -0.78
CA PHE A 22 2.32 0.68 -0.54
C PHE A 22 1.10 1.20 0.22
N MET A 23 -0.10 0.75 -0.14
CA MET A 23 -1.33 1.12 0.54
C MET A 23 -1.34 0.68 2.01
N LEU A 24 -0.86 -0.54 2.31
CA LEU A 24 -0.75 -1.03 3.69
C LEU A 24 0.27 -0.24 4.52
N VAL A 25 1.43 0.06 3.94
CA VAL A 25 2.48 0.86 4.60
C VAL A 25 1.97 2.27 4.89
N MET A 26 1.30 2.91 3.93
CA MET A 26 0.70 4.24 4.12
C MET A 26 -0.39 4.23 5.19
N MET A 27 -1.22 3.18 5.23
CA MET A 27 -2.24 3.03 6.26
C MET A 27 -1.63 2.89 7.65
N GLY A 28 -0.58 2.07 7.79
CA GLY A 28 0.18 1.93 9.04
C GLY A 28 0.92 3.22 9.45
N TYR A 29 1.48 3.97 8.49
CA TYR A 29 2.13 5.24 8.74
C TYR A 29 1.16 6.30 9.25
N LEU A 30 0.01 6.47 8.60
CA LEU A 30 -1.03 7.41 9.03
C LEU A 30 -1.59 7.03 10.40
N PHE A 31 -1.77 5.74 10.66
CA PHE A 31 -2.22 5.23 11.96
C PHE A 31 -1.19 5.49 13.06
N SER A 32 0.09 5.25 12.78
CA SER A 32 1.20 5.53 13.70
C SER A 32 1.36 7.01 13.97
N MET A 33 1.20 7.86 12.96
CA MET A 33 1.20 9.32 13.11
C MET A 33 0.01 9.80 13.96
N PHE A 34 -1.17 9.23 13.76
CA PHE A 34 -2.36 9.55 14.53
C PHE A 34 -2.21 9.14 16.01
N ILE A 35 -1.75 7.92 16.28
CA ILE A 35 -1.47 7.45 17.64
C ILE A 35 -0.35 8.27 18.29
N SER A 36 0.75 8.52 17.59
CA SER A 36 1.86 9.30 18.13
C SER A 36 1.44 10.73 18.46
N LYS A 37 0.57 11.34 17.65
CA LYS A 37 0.03 12.68 17.93
C LYS A 37 -0.94 12.69 19.12
N SER A 38 -1.74 11.64 19.29
CA SER A 38 -2.61 11.48 20.47
C SER A 38 -1.80 11.24 21.74
N ALA A 39 -0.77 10.38 21.70
CA ALA A 39 0.09 10.09 22.84
C ALA A 39 0.93 11.29 23.30
N LYS A 40 1.33 12.17 22.38
CA LYS A 40 2.12 13.36 22.68
C LYS A 40 1.31 14.54 23.24
N LYS A 41 0.00 14.39 23.42
CA LYS A 41 -0.88 15.41 24.00
C LYS A 41 -1.06 15.24 25.51
N ASP A 42 -0.51 14.16 26.08
CA ASP A 42 -0.58 13.83 27.50
C ASP A 42 0.75 14.11 28.26
N GLU A 43 1.69 14.85 27.68
CA GLU A 43 2.84 15.47 28.39
C GLU A 43 2.66 16.98 28.55
#